data_AF-A0A556R463-F1
#
_entry.id   AF-A0A556R463-F1
#
_cell.length_a   1.000
_cell.length_b   1.000
_cell.length_c   1.000
_cell.angle_alpha   90.00
_cell.angle_beta   90.00
_cell.angle_gamma   90.00
#
_symmetry.space_group_name_H-M   'P 1'
#
loop_
_entity.id
_entity.type
_entity.pdbx_description
1 polymer ?
#
loop_
_entity_poly.entity_id
_entity_poly.type
_entity_poly.pdbx_seq_one_letter_code
_entity_poly.pdbx_strand_id
1 'polypeptide(L)'
;MTASAQEHLQGDTDPKNVDLDEQNMEDRVNNRTLRPNSPAFQKFMTTGWQAQEPQIEPLESSKYTERRLRELGQRFPGERLVIPAGSYKTRNNDNDYAFRPDTTFAYYTGLGEDYEPGAILVLDPVDPESPEAAKGLTHTPELFVHPRADQSTRDYYRSSQYGEYWVGPRAGLRELAIMTGIPTKDIATFPDAIAKDLGPDQGAVKLRVIRTADQEVLNQVEAARKANGIGGPDRNEEADDKLEEFTSEARMIKDDYEVSEMRKAIAATKDGFDRVLTHLPQVVGKPRSERMLEGVFNANAREKGNDVGYGSIIASGKHAPILHWMRNDGTVQKGDLLLIDAGVEVNSLYTADITRTFPVGGTFSPLQKRIYQTVLKAQQAGFEAAKPGATYSDIHHAVMRVLAETLHEWGILKVSVEESLSPQGQQHRRWHACGCAHHLGLDVHDCAEARYESYQGAPITPGMIFTIEPGLYFKENDLLVPPEFRGIGVRVEDDVLMTEHGPQWLSAGIPKTVEEVEAWMAQRAALADPDRD
;
A
#
# COMPACT_ATOMS: atom_id res chain seq x y z
N MET A 1 -21.55 -45.80 -0.35
CA MET A 1 -22.92 -45.66 0.17
C MET A 1 -23.34 -44.22 -0.06
N THR A 2 -24.43 -44.07 -0.79
CA THR A 2 -24.98 -42.87 -1.41
C THR A 2 -25.73 -41.95 -0.44
N ALA A 3 -26.02 -40.72 -0.92
CA ALA A 3 -26.82 -39.60 -0.36
C ALA A 3 -25.96 -38.55 0.37
N SER A 4 -26.00 -37.25 0.09
CA SER A 4 -26.93 -36.41 -0.68
C SER A 4 -26.21 -35.07 -0.96
N ALA A 5 -25.90 -34.79 -2.23
CA ALA A 5 -25.44 -33.49 -2.70
C ALA A 5 -26.17 -33.17 -4.01
N GLN A 6 -27.49 -33.21 -3.94
CA GLN A 6 -28.41 -32.79 -4.99
C GLN A 6 -29.74 -32.48 -4.28
N GLU A 7 -30.39 -31.40 -4.71
CA GLU A 7 -31.63 -30.84 -4.16
C GLU A 7 -31.47 -29.95 -2.93
N HIS A 8 -31.07 -28.70 -3.13
CA HIS A 8 -31.81 -27.56 -2.59
C HIS A 8 -31.73 -26.44 -3.63
N LEU A 9 -32.90 -25.92 -4.03
CA LEU A 9 -33.19 -24.92 -5.10
C LEU A 9 -33.91 -25.48 -6.35
N GLN A 10 -34.86 -26.38 -6.15
CA GLN A 10 -36.14 -26.33 -6.87
C GLN A 10 -37.20 -25.82 -5.89
N GLY A 11 -37.31 -24.50 -5.80
CA GLY A 11 -38.44 -23.84 -5.16
C GLY A 11 -38.99 -22.84 -6.16
N ASP A 12 -40.02 -23.25 -6.90
CA ASP A 12 -40.92 -22.33 -7.58
C ASP A 12 -41.78 -21.69 -6.47
N THR A 13 -41.19 -20.79 -5.68
CA THR A 13 -41.91 -20.13 -4.60
C THR A 13 -42.63 -18.92 -5.18
N ASP A 14 -43.96 -19.05 -5.26
CA ASP A 14 -44.87 -17.91 -5.34
C ASP A 14 -44.44 -16.89 -4.28
N PRO A 15 -44.12 -15.62 -4.65
CA PRO A 15 -43.64 -14.60 -3.71
C PRO A 15 -44.62 -14.28 -2.56
N LYS A 16 -45.81 -14.90 -2.55
CA LYS A 16 -46.81 -14.80 -1.48
C LYS A 16 -46.62 -15.77 -0.31
N ASN A 17 -45.64 -16.69 -0.34
CA ASN A 17 -45.55 -17.78 0.64
C ASN A 17 -44.15 -17.98 1.26
N VAL A 18 -43.41 -16.89 1.48
CA VAL A 18 -42.22 -16.92 2.34
C VAL A 18 -42.68 -16.56 3.75
N ASP A 19 -42.63 -17.52 4.67
CA ASP A 19 -42.77 -17.22 6.09
C ASP A 19 -41.54 -16.41 6.52
N LEU A 20 -41.72 -15.10 6.70
CA LEU A 20 -40.64 -14.18 7.02
C LEU A 20 -40.07 -14.41 8.43
N ASP A 21 -40.78 -15.17 9.29
CA ASP A 21 -40.34 -15.51 10.64
C ASP A 21 -39.34 -16.69 10.67
N GLU A 22 -39.28 -17.52 9.61
CA GLU A 22 -38.36 -18.68 9.51
C GLU A 22 -37.10 -18.40 8.67
N GLN A 23 -36.97 -17.21 8.07
CA GLN A 23 -35.84 -16.90 7.20
C GLN A 23 -34.54 -16.69 8.01
N ASN A 24 -33.50 -17.45 7.63
CA ASN A 24 -32.13 -17.31 8.17
C ASN A 24 -31.66 -15.86 8.01
N MET A 25 -31.03 -15.31 9.06
CA MET A 25 -30.57 -13.91 9.07
C MET A 25 -29.65 -13.58 7.90
N GLU A 26 -28.78 -14.50 7.50
CA GLU A 26 -27.85 -14.34 6.37
C GLU A 26 -28.59 -14.15 5.03
N ASP A 27 -29.76 -14.77 4.87
CA ASP A 27 -30.54 -14.68 3.63
C ASP A 27 -31.34 -13.38 3.53
N ARG A 28 -31.52 -12.64 4.64
CA ARG A 28 -32.34 -11.42 4.68
C ARG A 28 -31.76 -10.28 3.85
N VAL A 29 -30.45 -10.28 3.59
CA VAL A 29 -29.81 -9.31 2.67
C VAL A 29 -30.42 -9.38 1.25
N ASN A 30 -30.97 -10.53 0.88
CA ASN A 30 -31.61 -10.75 -0.41
C ASN A 30 -33.07 -10.25 -0.48
N ASN A 31 -33.67 -9.87 0.66
CA ASN A 31 -35.07 -9.39 0.71
C ASN A 31 -35.31 -8.07 -0.03
N ARG A 32 -34.22 -7.35 -0.35
CA ARG A 32 -34.29 -6.10 -1.11
C ARG A 32 -34.75 -6.28 -2.56
N THR A 33 -34.72 -7.50 -3.12
CA THR A 33 -35.09 -7.71 -4.53
C THR A 33 -35.67 -9.10 -4.79
N LEU A 34 -36.80 -9.15 -5.51
CA LEU A 34 -37.35 -10.39 -6.06
C LEU A 34 -36.41 -10.91 -7.15
N ARG A 35 -35.94 -12.16 -7.06
CA ARG A 35 -35.02 -12.78 -8.04
C ARG A 35 -35.78 -13.79 -8.93
N PRO A 36 -36.21 -13.44 -10.15
CA PRO A 36 -36.89 -14.39 -11.03
C PRO A 36 -35.94 -15.55 -11.41
N ASN A 37 -36.41 -16.79 -11.25
CA ASN A 37 -35.58 -17.99 -11.45
C ASN A 37 -36.05 -18.88 -12.60
N SER A 38 -37.10 -18.52 -13.33
CA SER A 38 -37.66 -19.40 -14.38
C SER A 38 -36.66 -19.66 -15.51
N PRO A 39 -36.62 -20.87 -16.11
CA PRO A 39 -35.73 -21.17 -17.24
C PRO A 39 -35.92 -20.22 -18.43
N ALA A 40 -37.16 -19.76 -18.66
CA ALA A 40 -37.47 -18.78 -19.70
C ALA A 40 -36.76 -17.44 -19.45
N PHE A 41 -36.75 -16.96 -18.21
CA PHE A 41 -36.05 -15.74 -17.82
C PHE A 41 -34.53 -15.90 -17.95
N GLN A 42 -33.98 -17.02 -17.48
CA GLN A 42 -32.54 -17.30 -17.59
C GLN A 42 -32.07 -17.32 -19.05
N LYS A 43 -32.84 -17.94 -19.94
CA LYS A 43 -32.56 -17.94 -21.38
C LYS A 43 -32.65 -16.54 -21.98
N PHE A 44 -33.65 -15.75 -21.59
CA PHE A 44 -33.79 -14.37 -22.05
C PHE A 44 -32.59 -13.51 -21.64
N MET A 45 -32.16 -13.59 -20.37
CA MET A 45 -31.05 -12.80 -19.85
C MET A 45 -29.69 -13.10 -20.50
N THR A 46 -29.54 -14.25 -21.15
CA THR A 46 -28.30 -14.69 -21.81
C THR A 46 -28.37 -14.63 -23.35
N THR A 47 -29.44 -14.07 -23.93
CA THR A 47 -29.65 -14.03 -25.39
C THR A 47 -29.67 -12.60 -25.93
N GLY A 48 -29.17 -12.40 -27.16
CA GLY A 48 -29.31 -11.13 -27.90
C GLY A 48 -28.24 -10.09 -27.60
N TRP A 49 -27.23 -10.45 -26.82
CA TRP A 49 -26.06 -9.63 -26.53
C TRP A 49 -25.00 -9.78 -27.62
N GLN A 50 -24.32 -8.68 -27.96
CA GLN A 50 -23.13 -8.73 -28.80
C GLN A 50 -21.92 -9.16 -27.96
N ALA A 51 -21.05 -10.01 -28.51
CA ALA A 51 -19.79 -10.35 -27.84
C ALA A 51 -18.91 -9.10 -27.70
N GLN A 52 -18.48 -8.82 -26.47
CA GLN A 52 -17.51 -7.79 -26.15
C GLN A 52 -16.25 -8.47 -25.60
N GLU A 53 -15.28 -8.68 -26.47
CA GLU A 53 -13.95 -9.12 -26.06
C GLU A 53 -13.10 -7.87 -25.79
N PRO A 54 -12.53 -7.72 -24.60
CA PRO A 54 -11.64 -6.60 -24.32
C PRO A 54 -10.37 -6.75 -25.17
N GLN A 55 -9.87 -5.64 -25.71
CA GLN A 55 -8.51 -5.60 -26.26
C GLN A 55 -7.55 -5.50 -25.10
N ILE A 56 -6.69 -6.50 -24.95
CA ILE A 56 -5.78 -6.64 -23.82
C ILE A 56 -4.37 -6.81 -24.33
N GLU A 57 -3.47 -6.00 -23.78
CA GLU A 57 -2.04 -6.01 -24.06
C GLU A 57 -1.28 -6.50 -22.81
N PRO A 58 -0.08 -7.06 -22.97
CA PRO A 58 0.80 -7.36 -21.85
C PRO A 58 1.10 -6.11 -21.02
N LEU A 59 1.07 -6.25 -19.69
CA LEU A 59 1.44 -5.17 -18.78
C LEU A 59 2.93 -4.86 -18.90
N GLU A 60 3.32 -3.61 -18.71
CA GLU A 60 4.75 -3.24 -18.69
C GLU A 60 5.51 -4.00 -17.58
N SER A 61 4.87 -4.17 -16.42
CA SER A 61 5.37 -4.94 -15.27
C SER A 61 5.67 -6.41 -15.60
N SER A 62 4.95 -7.02 -16.55
CA SER A 62 5.12 -8.45 -16.91
C SER A 62 6.53 -8.80 -17.40
N LYS A 63 7.30 -7.82 -17.88
CA LYS A 63 8.69 -8.00 -18.31
C LYS A 63 9.64 -8.31 -17.13
N TYR A 64 9.23 -7.98 -15.91
CA TYR A 64 10.05 -8.07 -14.70
C TYR A 64 9.63 -9.24 -13.80
N THR A 65 8.37 -9.69 -13.91
CA THR A 65 7.79 -10.73 -13.04
C THR A 65 8.45 -12.09 -13.21
N GLU A 66 8.85 -12.47 -14.44
CA GLU A 66 9.50 -13.77 -14.69
C GLU A 66 10.78 -13.93 -13.86
N ARG A 67 11.62 -12.89 -13.78
CA ARG A 67 12.83 -12.91 -12.95
C ARG A 67 12.48 -13.09 -11.47
N ARG A 68 11.53 -12.28 -10.97
CA ARG A 68 11.10 -12.31 -9.56
C ARG A 68 10.57 -13.70 -9.17
N LEU A 69 9.72 -14.29 -10.01
CA LEU A 69 9.17 -15.64 -9.81
C LEU A 69 10.26 -16.71 -9.78
N ARG A 70 11.28 -16.60 -10.64
CA ARG A 70 12.43 -17.52 -10.64
C ARG A 70 13.25 -17.40 -9.35
N GLU A 71 13.52 -16.20 -8.87
CA GLU A 71 14.25 -15.96 -7.61
C GLU A 71 13.48 -16.51 -6.40
N LEU A 72 12.17 -16.27 -6.35
CA LEU A 72 11.29 -16.83 -5.33
C LEU A 72 11.32 -18.37 -5.35
N GLY A 73 11.19 -18.97 -6.53
CA GLY A 73 11.26 -20.41 -6.67
C GLY A 73 12.62 -21.00 -6.29
N GLN A 74 13.73 -20.30 -6.55
CA GLN A 74 15.07 -20.76 -6.15
C GLN A 74 15.27 -20.73 -4.63
N ARG A 75 14.56 -19.85 -3.93
CA ARG A 75 14.63 -19.74 -2.48
C ARG A 75 13.96 -20.90 -1.75
N PHE A 76 12.89 -21.46 -2.32
CA PHE A 76 12.08 -22.53 -1.72
C PHE A 76 11.94 -23.73 -2.66
N PRO A 77 13.04 -24.38 -3.06
CA PRO A 77 13.00 -25.47 -4.04
C PRO A 77 12.18 -26.66 -3.52
N GLY A 78 11.29 -27.18 -4.37
CA GLY A 78 10.46 -28.34 -4.03
C GLY A 78 9.26 -28.03 -3.13
N GLU A 79 8.99 -26.75 -2.84
CA GLU A 79 7.87 -26.33 -2.00
C GLU A 79 6.85 -25.54 -2.82
N ARG A 80 5.59 -25.92 -2.75
CA ARG A 80 4.48 -25.16 -3.34
C ARG A 80 4.28 -23.86 -2.57
N LEU A 81 4.24 -22.74 -3.28
CA LEU A 81 4.04 -21.42 -2.69
C LEU A 81 2.68 -20.87 -3.11
N VAL A 82 1.87 -20.46 -2.15
CA VAL A 82 0.53 -19.90 -2.35
C VAL A 82 0.52 -18.43 -1.93
N ILE A 83 0.21 -17.54 -2.87
CA ILE A 83 0.19 -16.09 -2.68
C ILE A 83 -1.19 -15.58 -3.08
N PRO A 84 -2.11 -15.35 -2.11
CA PRO A 84 -3.44 -14.82 -2.39
C PRO A 84 -3.40 -13.32 -2.72
N ALA A 85 -4.27 -12.85 -3.60
CA ALA A 85 -4.50 -11.42 -3.85
C ALA A 85 -5.25 -10.73 -2.70
N GLY A 86 -5.93 -11.49 -1.85
CA GLY A 86 -6.89 -10.96 -0.89
C GLY A 86 -8.28 -10.76 -1.49
N SER A 87 -9.20 -10.32 -0.64
CA SER A 87 -10.62 -10.11 -0.95
C SER A 87 -11.08 -8.70 -0.58
N TYR A 88 -12.26 -8.31 -1.07
CA TYR A 88 -12.90 -7.05 -0.69
C TYR A 88 -12.97 -6.88 0.83
N LYS A 89 -12.74 -5.63 1.28
CA LYS A 89 -12.94 -5.26 2.69
C LYS A 89 -14.24 -4.48 2.80
N THR A 90 -15.13 -4.96 3.65
CA THR A 90 -16.43 -4.33 3.84
C THR A 90 -16.31 -2.98 4.54
N ARG A 91 -16.92 -1.95 3.94
CA ARG A 91 -17.10 -0.62 4.55
C ARG A 91 -18.34 -0.61 5.43
N ASN A 92 -19.49 -0.99 4.86
CA ASN A 92 -20.75 -1.09 5.59
C ASN A 92 -21.75 -1.98 4.84
N ASN A 93 -22.15 -3.09 5.46
CA ASN A 93 -23.08 -4.07 4.88
C ASN A 93 -22.58 -4.63 3.54
N ASP A 94 -23.25 -4.33 2.43
CA ASP A 94 -22.93 -4.81 1.08
C ASP A 94 -22.10 -3.80 0.26
N ASN A 95 -21.53 -2.79 0.93
CA ASN A 95 -20.65 -1.81 0.32
C ASN A 95 -19.22 -2.08 0.79
N ASP A 96 -18.35 -2.38 -0.17
CA ASP A 96 -16.94 -2.62 0.05
C ASP A 96 -16.10 -1.37 -0.25
N TYR A 97 -14.93 -1.28 0.38
CA TYR A 97 -13.89 -0.37 -0.07
C TYR A 97 -13.40 -0.77 -1.46
N ALA A 98 -12.82 0.20 -2.18
CA ALA A 98 -12.09 -0.11 -3.42
C ALA A 98 -11.03 -1.18 -3.11
N PHE A 99 -10.94 -2.20 -3.96
CA PHE A 99 -10.01 -3.29 -3.72
C PHE A 99 -8.59 -2.85 -4.05
N ARG A 100 -7.68 -3.16 -3.14
CA ARG A 100 -6.24 -3.07 -3.34
C ARG A 100 -5.68 -4.46 -3.05
N PRO A 101 -5.04 -5.13 -4.02
CA PRO A 101 -4.51 -6.46 -3.80
C PRO A 101 -3.40 -6.46 -2.75
N ASP A 102 -3.17 -7.63 -2.17
CA ASP A 102 -2.00 -7.90 -1.34
C ASP A 102 -0.71 -7.54 -2.08
N THR A 103 0.21 -6.91 -1.36
CA THR A 103 1.42 -6.35 -1.97
C THR A 103 2.37 -7.42 -2.48
N THR A 104 2.45 -8.58 -1.81
CA THR A 104 3.25 -9.71 -2.31
C THR A 104 2.65 -10.25 -3.61
N PHE A 105 1.32 -10.40 -3.67
CA PHE A 105 0.64 -10.80 -4.90
C PHE A 105 0.88 -9.81 -6.05
N ALA A 106 0.71 -8.52 -5.81
CA ALA A 106 0.93 -7.48 -6.81
C ALA A 106 2.38 -7.48 -7.32
N TYR A 107 3.37 -7.65 -6.44
CA TYR A 107 4.79 -7.67 -6.81
C TYR A 107 5.16 -8.81 -7.76
N TYR A 108 4.65 -10.02 -7.51
CA TYR A 108 4.99 -11.21 -8.30
C TYR A 108 4.11 -11.41 -9.54
N THR A 109 2.89 -10.89 -9.54
CA THR A 109 2.00 -10.95 -10.73
C THR A 109 2.14 -9.73 -11.64
N GLY A 110 2.58 -8.60 -11.10
CA GLY A 110 2.60 -7.31 -11.79
C GLY A 110 1.21 -6.67 -11.96
N LEU A 111 0.15 -7.28 -11.40
CA LEU A 111 -1.21 -6.73 -11.35
C LEU A 111 -1.22 -5.62 -10.29
N GLY A 112 -1.15 -4.38 -10.76
CA GLY A 112 -1.14 -3.19 -9.90
C GLY A 112 -2.51 -2.91 -9.28
N GLU A 113 -3.49 -2.53 -10.08
CA GLU A 113 -4.80 -2.09 -9.60
C GLU A 113 -5.85 -3.22 -9.47
N ASP A 114 -7.10 -2.82 -9.17
CA ASP A 114 -8.27 -3.67 -8.95
C ASP A 114 -8.68 -4.45 -10.22
N TYR A 115 -8.00 -5.57 -10.48
CA TYR A 115 -8.34 -6.49 -11.58
C TYR A 115 -9.17 -7.69 -11.12
N GLU A 116 -8.74 -8.39 -10.07
CA GLU A 116 -9.30 -9.69 -9.71
C GLU A 116 -9.16 -9.99 -8.20
N PRO A 117 -10.08 -9.47 -7.36
CA PRO A 117 -10.19 -9.91 -5.96
C PRO A 117 -10.43 -11.42 -5.87
N GLY A 118 -9.76 -12.07 -4.91
CA GLY A 118 -9.82 -13.50 -4.71
C GLY A 118 -8.90 -14.33 -5.61
N ALA A 119 -8.15 -13.71 -6.54
CA ALA A 119 -7.13 -14.41 -7.31
C ALA A 119 -6.03 -15.02 -6.42
N ILE A 120 -5.41 -16.10 -6.88
CA ILE A 120 -4.35 -16.80 -6.14
C ILE A 120 -3.22 -17.15 -7.10
N LEU A 121 -2.02 -16.63 -6.83
CA LEU A 121 -0.81 -17.07 -7.51
C LEU A 121 -0.26 -18.31 -6.78
N VAL A 122 -0.01 -19.37 -7.55
CA VAL A 122 0.63 -20.60 -7.05
C VAL A 122 1.91 -20.84 -7.82
N LEU A 123 3.02 -21.06 -7.12
CA LEU A 123 4.23 -21.60 -7.71
C LEU A 123 4.30 -23.08 -7.36
N ASP A 124 4.08 -23.92 -8.38
CA ASP A 124 4.17 -25.37 -8.25
C ASP A 124 5.61 -25.84 -8.48
N PRO A 125 6.21 -26.65 -7.59
CA PRO A 125 7.56 -27.15 -7.82
C PRO A 125 7.58 -28.09 -9.02
N VAL A 126 8.62 -27.98 -9.85
CA VAL A 126 8.81 -28.93 -10.96
C VAL A 126 9.41 -30.24 -10.44
N ASP A 127 9.08 -31.34 -11.11
CA ASP A 127 9.76 -32.62 -10.88
C ASP A 127 11.26 -32.43 -11.17
N PRO A 128 12.19 -32.77 -10.25
CA PRO A 128 13.64 -32.66 -10.46
C PRO A 128 14.15 -33.37 -11.72
N GLU A 129 13.44 -34.40 -12.20
CA GLU A 129 13.79 -35.16 -13.40
C GLU A 129 13.09 -34.64 -14.66
N SER A 130 12.32 -33.54 -14.56
CA SER A 130 11.60 -32.95 -15.69
C SER A 130 12.51 -32.21 -16.68
N PRO A 131 12.10 -32.08 -17.96
CA PRO A 131 12.77 -31.21 -18.92
C PRO A 131 12.85 -29.74 -18.47
N GLU A 132 11.91 -29.28 -17.65
CA GLU A 132 11.87 -27.94 -17.06
C GLU A 132 12.99 -27.78 -16.03
N ALA A 133 13.18 -28.76 -15.14
CA ALA A 133 14.30 -28.79 -14.18
C ALA A 133 15.65 -28.80 -14.90
N ALA A 134 15.78 -29.55 -16.01
CA ALA A 134 16.98 -29.56 -16.84
C ALA A 134 17.30 -28.19 -17.47
N LYS A 135 16.31 -27.29 -17.59
CA LYS A 135 16.49 -25.89 -18.01
C LYS A 135 16.76 -24.93 -16.85
N GLY A 136 16.89 -25.44 -15.63
CA GLY A 136 17.16 -24.67 -14.41
C GLY A 136 15.91 -24.02 -13.79
N LEU A 137 14.70 -24.43 -14.19
CA LEU A 137 13.48 -24.00 -13.52
C LEU A 137 13.28 -24.82 -12.24
N THR A 138 12.86 -24.16 -11.17
CA THR A 138 12.48 -24.82 -9.91
C THR A 138 10.97 -24.93 -9.75
N HIS A 139 10.21 -24.04 -10.40
CA HIS A 139 8.75 -23.95 -10.28
C HIS A 139 8.10 -23.56 -11.61
N THR A 140 6.82 -23.88 -11.73
CA THR A 140 5.90 -23.35 -12.75
C THR A 140 4.86 -22.44 -12.07
N PRO A 141 4.77 -21.16 -12.43
CA PRO A 141 3.75 -20.26 -11.88
C PRO A 141 2.39 -20.49 -12.56
N GLU A 142 1.33 -20.46 -11.77
CA GLU A 142 -0.06 -20.52 -12.24
C GLU A 142 -0.93 -19.52 -11.47
N LEU A 143 -1.82 -18.83 -12.18
CA LEU A 143 -2.72 -17.84 -11.61
C LEU A 143 -4.16 -18.38 -11.61
N PHE A 144 -4.69 -18.66 -10.43
CA PHE A 144 -6.05 -19.13 -10.23
C PHE A 144 -7.01 -17.95 -10.10
N VAL A 145 -8.00 -17.89 -10.98
CA VAL A 145 -8.91 -16.74 -11.13
C VAL A 145 -10.33 -17.21 -11.35
N HIS A 146 -11.32 -16.39 -10.99
CA HIS A 146 -12.70 -16.73 -11.28
C HIS A 146 -12.92 -16.62 -12.80
N PRO A 147 -13.52 -17.63 -13.46
CA PRO A 147 -13.88 -17.49 -14.86
C PRO A 147 -14.79 -16.29 -15.09
N ARG A 148 -14.63 -15.68 -16.26
CA ARG A 148 -15.44 -14.55 -16.71
C ARG A 148 -16.93 -14.95 -16.66
N ALA A 149 -17.71 -14.20 -15.90
CA ALA A 149 -19.16 -14.37 -15.85
C ALA A 149 -19.82 -13.38 -16.82
N ASP A 150 -19.60 -13.58 -18.12
CA ASP A 150 -20.16 -12.78 -19.21
C ASP A 150 -21.59 -13.24 -19.57
N GLN A 151 -22.20 -12.60 -20.58
CA GLN A 151 -23.55 -12.90 -21.09
C GLN A 151 -23.81 -14.37 -21.50
N SER A 152 -22.79 -15.22 -21.62
CA SER A 152 -22.94 -16.64 -21.94
C SER A 152 -23.21 -17.50 -20.69
N THR A 153 -23.03 -16.93 -19.49
CA THR A 153 -23.13 -17.65 -18.21
C THR A 153 -24.37 -17.25 -17.41
N ARG A 154 -24.82 -18.12 -16.50
CA ARG A 154 -25.91 -17.79 -15.58
C ARG A 154 -25.49 -16.73 -14.55
N ASP A 155 -24.20 -16.66 -14.23
CA ASP A 155 -23.68 -15.78 -13.19
C ASP A 155 -23.60 -14.32 -13.63
N TYR A 156 -23.61 -14.05 -14.95
CA TYR A 156 -23.67 -12.72 -15.56
C TYR A 156 -24.50 -11.70 -14.79
N TYR A 157 -25.74 -12.06 -14.46
CA TYR A 157 -26.70 -11.19 -13.79
C TYR A 157 -27.08 -11.70 -12.38
N ARG A 158 -26.52 -12.83 -11.93
CA ARG A 158 -26.86 -13.43 -10.63
C ARG A 158 -25.81 -13.19 -9.57
N SER A 159 -24.55 -13.12 -9.98
CA SER A 159 -23.43 -12.84 -9.10
C SER A 159 -23.22 -11.33 -9.06
N SER A 160 -23.52 -10.71 -7.92
CA SER A 160 -23.22 -9.29 -7.69
C SER A 160 -21.73 -9.01 -7.53
N GLN A 161 -20.92 -10.05 -7.33
CA GLN A 161 -19.47 -9.95 -7.15
C GLN A 161 -18.71 -10.17 -8.46
N TYR A 162 -19.16 -11.13 -9.28
CA TYR A 162 -18.40 -11.57 -10.45
C TYR A 162 -19.12 -11.33 -11.79
N GLY A 163 -20.44 -11.18 -11.77
CA GLY A 163 -21.26 -11.06 -12.98
C GLY A 163 -21.14 -9.70 -13.64
N GLU A 164 -20.78 -9.67 -14.93
CA GLU A 164 -20.47 -8.41 -15.63
C GLU A 164 -21.66 -7.45 -15.76
N TYR A 165 -22.90 -7.94 -15.55
CA TYR A 165 -24.07 -7.09 -15.46
C TYR A 165 -23.99 -6.13 -14.26
N TRP A 166 -23.35 -6.57 -13.16
CA TRP A 166 -23.25 -5.82 -11.91
C TRP A 166 -21.96 -5.03 -11.79
N VAL A 167 -20.85 -5.67 -12.11
CA VAL A 167 -19.50 -5.12 -11.86
C VAL A 167 -18.80 -4.63 -13.12
N GLY A 168 -19.45 -4.74 -14.28
CA GLY A 168 -18.88 -4.39 -15.57
C GLY A 168 -17.97 -5.48 -16.16
N PRO A 169 -17.41 -5.23 -17.36
CA PRO A 169 -16.51 -6.18 -18.02
C PRO A 169 -15.27 -6.51 -17.18
N ARG A 170 -14.88 -7.78 -17.16
CA ARG A 170 -13.73 -8.27 -16.39
C ARG A 170 -12.77 -9.05 -17.27
N ALA A 171 -11.50 -9.04 -16.89
CA ALA A 171 -10.50 -9.89 -17.52
C ALA A 171 -10.78 -11.36 -17.12
N GLY A 172 -10.89 -12.24 -18.11
CA GLY A 172 -10.98 -13.68 -17.87
C GLY A 172 -9.60 -14.32 -17.79
N LEU A 173 -9.58 -15.65 -17.78
CA LEU A 173 -8.37 -16.47 -17.76
C LEU A 173 -7.41 -16.06 -18.90
N ARG A 174 -7.92 -15.97 -20.13
CA ARG A 174 -7.11 -15.64 -21.29
C ARG A 174 -6.49 -14.24 -21.19
N GLU A 175 -7.29 -13.26 -20.78
CA GLU A 175 -6.87 -11.86 -20.69
C GLU A 175 -5.80 -11.69 -19.61
N LEU A 176 -6.00 -12.28 -18.43
CA LEU A 176 -5.02 -12.23 -17.34
C LEU A 176 -3.72 -12.97 -17.71
N ALA A 177 -3.80 -14.07 -18.47
CA ALA A 177 -2.62 -14.74 -19.00
C ALA A 177 -1.82 -13.86 -19.98
N ILE A 178 -2.50 -13.07 -20.83
CA ILE A 178 -1.85 -12.12 -21.73
C ILE A 178 -1.23 -10.96 -20.95
N MET A 179 -1.97 -10.40 -19.98
CA MET A 179 -1.52 -9.26 -19.16
C MET A 179 -0.27 -9.56 -18.36
N THR A 180 -0.26 -10.71 -17.68
CA THR A 180 0.78 -11.06 -16.70
C THR A 180 1.88 -11.94 -17.28
N GLY A 181 1.60 -12.64 -18.39
CA GLY A 181 2.45 -13.72 -18.90
C GLY A 181 2.36 -15.02 -18.09
N ILE A 182 1.50 -15.09 -17.07
CA ILE A 182 1.36 -16.24 -16.18
C ILE A 182 0.21 -17.13 -16.67
N PRO A 183 0.41 -18.45 -16.87
CA PRO A 183 -0.68 -19.37 -17.19
C PRO A 183 -1.80 -19.31 -16.14
N THR A 184 -3.05 -19.23 -16.58
CA THR A 184 -4.20 -19.12 -15.69
C THR A 184 -4.99 -20.42 -15.58
N LYS A 185 -5.62 -20.66 -14.42
CA LYS A 185 -6.57 -21.73 -14.18
C LYS A 185 -7.86 -21.22 -13.54
N ASP A 186 -8.92 -22.01 -13.69
CA ASP A 186 -10.18 -21.78 -12.97
C ASP A 186 -9.94 -21.97 -11.47
N ILE A 187 -10.31 -20.98 -10.67
CA ILE A 187 -10.19 -21.02 -9.22
C ILE A 187 -10.92 -22.20 -8.57
N ALA A 188 -11.94 -22.76 -9.21
CA ALA A 188 -12.61 -23.98 -8.75
C ALA A 188 -11.66 -25.19 -8.66
N THR A 189 -10.54 -25.17 -9.39
CA THR A 189 -9.52 -26.23 -9.38
C THR A 189 -8.42 -26.03 -8.34
N PHE A 190 -8.42 -24.88 -7.63
CA PHE A 190 -7.42 -24.55 -6.63
C PHE A 190 -7.30 -25.59 -5.48
N PRO A 191 -8.41 -26.09 -4.88
CA PRO A 191 -8.31 -27.09 -3.80
C PRO A 191 -7.59 -28.38 -4.23
N ASP A 192 -7.86 -28.85 -5.45
CA ASP A 192 -7.21 -30.03 -6.00
C ASP A 192 -5.72 -29.76 -6.31
N ALA A 193 -5.41 -28.57 -6.82
CA ALA A 193 -4.04 -28.16 -7.13
C ALA A 193 -3.15 -28.15 -5.88
N ILE A 194 -3.61 -27.56 -4.77
CA ILE A 194 -2.81 -27.48 -3.55
C ILE A 194 -2.65 -28.83 -2.83
N ALA A 195 -3.59 -29.76 -3.01
CA ALA A 195 -3.54 -31.10 -2.42
C ALA A 195 -2.64 -32.06 -3.20
N LYS A 196 -2.34 -31.76 -4.48
CA LYS A 196 -1.55 -32.63 -5.35
C LYS A 196 -0.14 -32.86 -4.80
N ASP A 197 0.22 -34.14 -4.61
CA ASP A 197 1.54 -34.60 -4.12
C ASP A 197 1.93 -34.05 -2.73
N LEU A 198 0.99 -33.45 -2.00
CA LEU A 198 1.19 -32.87 -0.68
C LEU A 198 1.33 -33.99 0.37
N GLY A 199 2.35 -33.91 1.22
CA GLY A 199 2.53 -34.88 2.30
C GLY A 199 3.74 -34.62 3.20
N PRO A 200 3.88 -35.38 4.31
CA PRO A 200 4.98 -35.22 5.26
C PRO A 200 6.24 -36.02 4.88
N ASP A 201 6.13 -36.95 3.94
CA ASP A 201 7.18 -37.91 3.59
C ASP A 201 8.32 -37.29 2.77
N GLN A 202 9.48 -37.95 2.77
CA GLN A 202 10.62 -37.53 1.97
C GLN A 202 10.28 -37.65 0.47
N GLY A 203 10.31 -36.51 -0.24
CA GLY A 203 9.94 -36.42 -1.66
C GLY A 203 8.49 -35.97 -1.91
N ALA A 204 7.67 -35.83 -0.86
CA ALA A 204 6.39 -35.15 -0.96
C ALA A 204 6.57 -33.64 -1.08
N VAL A 205 5.62 -32.97 -1.73
CA VAL A 205 5.59 -31.51 -1.84
C VAL A 205 5.21 -30.91 -0.49
N LYS A 206 5.97 -29.91 -0.04
CA LYS A 206 5.59 -29.05 1.08
C LYS A 206 4.84 -27.84 0.56
N LEU A 207 4.05 -27.19 1.41
CA LEU A 207 3.24 -26.05 1.01
C LEU A 207 3.49 -24.89 1.97
N ARG A 208 3.69 -23.68 1.44
CA ARG A 208 3.72 -22.40 2.17
C ARG A 208 2.64 -21.44 1.64
N VAL A 209 2.15 -20.55 2.49
CA VAL A 209 1.14 -19.54 2.13
C VAL A 209 1.48 -18.18 2.75
N ILE A 210 1.18 -17.08 2.04
CA ILE A 210 1.11 -15.75 2.65
C ILE A 210 -0.19 -15.68 3.46
N ARG A 211 -0.08 -15.76 4.79
CA ARG A 211 -1.20 -16.02 5.70
C ARG A 211 -2.09 -14.80 5.88
N THR A 212 -1.50 -13.61 5.80
CA THR A 212 -2.16 -12.33 6.10
C THR A 212 -3.03 -11.81 4.96
N ALA A 213 -2.85 -12.33 3.74
CA ALA A 213 -3.54 -11.85 2.54
C ALA A 213 -5.03 -12.23 2.49
N ASP A 214 -5.36 -13.50 2.71
CA ASP A 214 -6.75 -14.00 2.65
C ASP A 214 -7.01 -15.15 3.64
N GLN A 215 -7.96 -14.93 4.56
CA GLN A 215 -8.30 -15.89 5.60
C GLN A 215 -8.96 -17.16 5.04
N GLU A 216 -9.75 -17.06 3.97
CA GLU A 216 -10.43 -18.22 3.40
C GLU A 216 -9.45 -19.11 2.65
N VAL A 217 -8.50 -18.52 1.92
CA VAL A 217 -7.41 -19.28 1.29
C VAL A 217 -6.54 -19.96 2.34
N LEU A 218 -6.22 -19.27 3.45
CA LEU A 218 -5.52 -19.87 4.58
C LEU A 218 -6.28 -21.07 5.15
N ASN A 219 -7.60 -20.97 5.33
CA ASN A 219 -8.43 -22.07 5.81
C ASN A 219 -8.38 -23.29 4.87
N GLN A 220 -8.42 -23.06 3.55
CA GLN A 220 -8.31 -24.13 2.56
C GLN A 220 -6.93 -24.80 2.59
N VAL A 221 -5.87 -24.01 2.74
CA VAL A 221 -4.50 -24.52 2.90
C VAL A 221 -4.36 -25.37 4.16
N GLU A 222 -4.85 -24.90 5.31
CA GLU A 222 -4.81 -25.65 6.56
C GLU A 222 -5.63 -26.94 6.48
N ALA A 223 -6.78 -26.90 5.81
CA ALA A 223 -7.58 -28.10 5.55
C ALA A 223 -6.81 -29.11 4.68
N ALA A 224 -6.12 -28.66 3.63
CA ALA A 224 -5.31 -29.50 2.76
C ALA A 224 -4.11 -30.11 3.51
N ARG A 225 -3.39 -29.31 4.31
CA ARG A 225 -2.29 -29.77 5.18
C ARG A 225 -2.78 -30.87 6.13
N LYS A 226 -3.89 -30.62 6.84
CA LYS A 226 -4.50 -31.57 7.77
C LYS A 226 -4.94 -32.87 7.08
N ALA A 227 -5.60 -32.77 5.93
CA ALA A 227 -6.08 -33.93 5.17
C ALA A 227 -4.93 -34.84 4.69
N ASN A 228 -3.76 -34.27 4.41
CA ASN A 228 -2.57 -34.98 3.96
C ASN A 228 -1.59 -35.32 5.08
N GLY A 229 -2.02 -35.26 6.35
CA GLY A 229 -1.20 -35.66 7.49
C GLY A 229 -0.03 -34.72 7.81
N ILE A 230 -0.01 -33.50 7.25
CA ILE A 230 0.95 -32.45 7.60
C ILE A 230 0.45 -31.79 8.89
N GLY A 231 1.04 -32.17 10.02
CA GLY A 231 0.72 -31.63 11.34
C GLY A 231 1.81 -30.71 11.90
N GLY A 232 1.48 -30.03 13.01
CA GLY A 232 2.36 -29.10 13.72
C GLY A 232 2.14 -27.66 13.29
N PRO A 233 1.04 -27.01 13.76
CA PRO A 233 0.71 -25.63 13.43
C PRO A 233 1.91 -24.70 13.55
N ASP A 234 2.62 -24.72 14.69
CA ASP A 234 3.82 -23.90 14.91
C ASP A 234 4.90 -24.03 13.82
N ARG A 235 5.09 -25.22 13.25
CA ARG A 235 6.08 -25.45 12.17
C ARG A 235 5.58 -24.95 10.82
N ASN A 236 4.29 -25.07 10.56
CA ASN A 236 3.67 -24.55 9.34
C ASN A 236 3.69 -23.02 9.38
N GLU A 237 3.37 -22.44 10.54
CA GLU A 237 3.46 -21.00 10.79
C GLU A 237 4.89 -20.50 10.60
N GLU A 238 5.90 -21.12 11.23
CA GLU A 238 7.30 -20.74 11.02
C GLU A 238 7.72 -20.85 9.53
N ALA A 239 7.19 -21.83 8.80
CA ALA A 239 7.47 -21.96 7.38
C ALA A 239 6.80 -20.85 6.55
N ASP A 240 5.56 -20.50 6.85
CA ASP A 240 4.85 -19.41 6.20
C ASP A 240 5.52 -18.06 6.50
N ASP A 241 5.94 -17.83 7.75
CA ASP A 241 6.68 -16.63 8.15
C ASP A 241 7.98 -16.47 7.35
N LYS A 242 8.69 -17.58 7.04
CA LYS A 242 9.87 -17.52 6.16
C LYS A 242 9.55 -17.12 4.73
N LEU A 243 8.36 -17.46 4.22
CA LEU A 243 7.92 -16.98 2.91
C LEU A 243 7.65 -15.47 2.99
N GLU A 244 6.89 -15.01 4.00
CA GLU A 244 6.59 -13.59 4.21
C GLU A 244 7.86 -12.73 4.41
N GLU A 245 8.81 -13.19 5.23
CA GLU A 245 10.12 -12.54 5.41
C GLU A 245 10.83 -12.35 4.07
N PHE A 246 10.90 -13.42 3.26
CA PHE A 246 11.64 -13.38 2.00
C PHE A 246 10.95 -12.49 0.95
N THR A 247 9.63 -12.57 0.83
CA THR A 247 8.89 -11.75 -0.14
C THR A 247 8.88 -10.27 0.25
N SER A 248 8.91 -9.97 1.55
CA SER A 248 9.14 -8.62 2.07
C SER A 248 10.54 -8.11 1.69
N GLU A 249 11.60 -8.88 1.95
CA GLU A 249 12.98 -8.52 1.61
C GLU A 249 13.23 -8.40 0.09
N ALA A 250 12.55 -9.19 -0.75
CA ALA A 250 12.71 -9.16 -2.20
C ALA A 250 12.35 -7.80 -2.84
N ARG A 251 11.45 -7.03 -2.20
CA ARG A 251 11.01 -5.70 -2.67
C ARG A 251 11.99 -4.58 -2.34
N MET A 252 13.06 -4.87 -1.58
CA MET A 252 13.93 -3.84 -1.02
C MET A 252 14.75 -3.12 -2.10
N ILE A 253 15.20 -3.84 -3.12
CA ILE A 253 16.02 -3.32 -4.22
C ILE A 253 15.14 -3.14 -5.45
N LYS A 254 14.89 -1.88 -5.80
CA LYS A 254 13.99 -1.51 -6.90
C LYS A 254 14.69 -1.66 -8.24
N ASP A 255 14.02 -2.31 -9.19
CA ASP A 255 14.40 -2.29 -10.60
C ASP A 255 14.00 -0.97 -11.30
N ASP A 256 14.37 -0.84 -12.57
CA ASP A 256 14.15 0.36 -13.36
C ASP A 256 12.67 0.67 -13.62
N TYR A 257 11.81 -0.35 -13.69
CA TYR A 257 10.37 -0.14 -13.72
C TYR A 257 9.87 0.40 -12.38
N GLU A 258 10.26 -0.20 -11.27
CA GLU A 258 9.85 0.26 -9.93
C GLU A 258 10.29 1.71 -9.67
N VAL A 259 11.52 2.06 -10.04
CA VAL A 259 12.03 3.45 -9.96
C VAL A 259 11.22 4.40 -10.85
N SER A 260 10.82 3.96 -12.04
CA SER A 260 9.94 4.74 -12.93
C SER A 260 8.58 5.02 -12.29
N GLU A 261 7.96 4.00 -11.68
CA GLU A 261 6.67 4.13 -11.03
C GLU A 261 6.73 5.07 -9.81
N MET A 262 7.79 4.97 -9.00
CA MET A 262 8.06 5.91 -7.92
C MET A 262 8.16 7.36 -8.41
N ARG A 263 8.81 7.60 -9.55
CA ARG A 263 8.87 8.95 -10.15
C ARG A 263 7.51 9.47 -10.60
N LYS A 264 6.65 8.59 -11.12
CA LYS A 264 5.25 8.95 -11.46
C LYS A 264 4.47 9.33 -10.21
N ALA A 265 4.59 8.54 -9.13
CA ALA A 265 3.96 8.82 -7.84
C ALA A 265 4.39 10.18 -7.26
N ILE A 266 5.69 10.48 -7.30
CA ILE A 266 6.23 11.78 -6.84
C ILE A 266 5.72 12.94 -7.70
N ALA A 267 5.65 12.76 -9.03
CA ALA A 267 5.13 13.79 -9.93
C ALA A 267 3.65 14.08 -9.69
N ALA A 268 2.83 13.03 -9.49
CA ALA A 268 1.43 13.17 -9.12
C ALA A 268 1.25 13.83 -7.75
N THR A 269 2.08 13.46 -6.78
CA THR A 269 2.11 14.05 -5.44
C THR A 269 2.42 15.55 -5.50
N LYS A 270 3.42 15.94 -6.29
CA LYS A 270 3.73 17.35 -6.55
C LYS A 270 2.52 18.11 -7.11
N ASP A 271 1.81 17.56 -8.10
CA ASP A 271 0.59 18.19 -8.64
C ASP A 271 -0.47 18.36 -7.54
N GLY A 272 -0.59 17.38 -6.64
CA GLY A 272 -1.45 17.44 -5.46
C GLY A 272 -1.10 18.62 -4.55
N PHE A 273 0.17 18.79 -4.19
CA PHE A 273 0.63 19.95 -3.42
C PHE A 273 0.38 21.27 -4.17
N ASP A 274 0.65 21.34 -5.48
CA ASP A 274 0.41 22.53 -6.29
C ASP A 274 -1.06 22.95 -6.23
N ARG A 275 -2.00 22.00 -6.34
CA ARG A 275 -3.45 22.23 -6.24
C ARG A 275 -3.88 22.65 -4.84
N VAL A 276 -3.37 21.98 -3.81
CA VAL A 276 -3.64 22.33 -2.41
C VAL A 276 -3.21 23.77 -2.11
N LEU A 277 -2.01 24.17 -2.53
CA LEU A 277 -1.51 25.54 -2.31
C LEU A 277 -2.26 26.58 -3.16
N THR A 278 -2.75 26.19 -4.33
CA THR A 278 -3.63 27.06 -5.14
C THR A 278 -4.98 27.26 -4.44
N HIS A 279 -5.53 26.24 -3.79
CA HIS A 279 -6.81 26.33 -3.09
C HIS A 279 -6.70 26.98 -1.69
N LEU A 280 -5.52 26.91 -1.05
CA LEU A 280 -5.28 27.36 0.32
C LEU A 280 -5.84 28.77 0.63
N PRO A 281 -5.60 29.83 -0.17
CA PRO A 281 -6.11 31.17 0.12
C PRO A 281 -7.64 31.25 0.27
N GLN A 282 -8.36 30.37 -0.43
CA GLN A 282 -9.82 30.35 -0.44
C GLN A 282 -10.42 29.68 0.80
N VAL A 283 -9.64 28.89 1.55
CA VAL A 283 -10.14 28.09 2.68
C VAL A 283 -9.66 28.54 4.05
N VAL A 284 -8.61 29.38 4.12
CA VAL A 284 -8.12 29.92 5.40
C VAL A 284 -9.27 30.54 6.20
N GLY A 285 -9.37 30.14 7.48
CA GLY A 285 -10.39 30.60 8.42
C GLY A 285 -11.75 29.91 8.30
N LYS A 286 -11.98 29.08 7.26
CA LYS A 286 -13.24 28.33 7.11
C LYS A 286 -13.27 27.10 8.04
N PRO A 287 -14.41 26.78 8.67
CA PRO A 287 -14.55 25.54 9.44
C PRO A 287 -14.17 24.31 8.61
N ARG A 288 -13.39 23.38 9.21
CA ARG A 288 -12.94 22.13 8.56
C ARG A 288 -12.07 22.33 7.31
N SER A 289 -11.34 23.44 7.23
CA SER A 289 -10.48 23.74 6.07
C SER A 289 -9.34 22.73 5.90
N GLU A 290 -8.91 22.02 6.94
CA GLU A 290 -7.98 20.87 6.81
C GLU A 290 -8.56 19.80 5.86
N ARG A 291 -9.80 19.34 6.13
CA ARG A 291 -10.57 18.42 5.25
C ARG A 291 -10.84 18.96 3.85
N MET A 292 -11.03 20.27 3.70
CA MET A 292 -11.21 20.87 2.38
C MET A 292 -9.95 20.69 1.52
N LEU A 293 -8.76 20.87 2.11
CA LEU A 293 -7.49 20.65 1.43
C LEU A 293 -7.20 19.16 1.21
N GLU A 294 -7.51 18.30 2.17
CA GLU A 294 -7.49 16.84 2.00
C GLU A 294 -8.30 16.43 0.77
N GLY A 295 -9.54 16.94 0.63
CA GLY A 295 -10.38 16.66 -0.53
C GLY A 295 -9.76 17.09 -1.87
N VAL A 296 -9.03 18.21 -1.90
CA VAL A 296 -8.29 18.66 -3.09
C VAL A 296 -7.16 17.69 -3.44
N PHE A 297 -6.40 17.24 -2.45
CA PHE A 297 -5.32 16.27 -2.67
C PHE A 297 -5.86 14.91 -3.10
N ASN A 298 -6.90 14.40 -2.44
CA ASN A 298 -7.50 13.11 -2.77
C ASN A 298 -8.12 13.10 -4.17
N ALA A 299 -8.74 14.21 -4.60
CA ALA A 299 -9.23 14.36 -5.98
C ALA A 299 -8.08 14.27 -7.00
N ASN A 300 -6.93 14.88 -6.69
CA ASN A 300 -5.73 14.74 -7.51
C ASN A 300 -5.21 13.30 -7.55
N ALA A 301 -5.16 12.62 -6.41
CA ALA A 301 -4.71 11.24 -6.33
C ALA A 301 -5.53 10.32 -7.23
N ARG A 302 -6.87 10.49 -7.24
CA ARG A 302 -7.78 9.76 -8.14
C ARG A 302 -7.70 10.16 -9.61
N GLU A 303 -7.27 11.38 -9.92
CA GLU A 303 -7.09 11.84 -11.32
C GLU A 303 -5.77 11.36 -11.91
N LYS A 304 -4.71 11.31 -11.10
CA LYS A 304 -3.32 11.09 -11.55
C LYS A 304 -2.78 9.69 -11.23
N GLY A 305 -3.45 8.94 -10.37
CA GLY A 305 -3.03 7.62 -9.92
C GLY A 305 -4.22 6.75 -9.51
N ASN A 306 -3.95 5.79 -8.63
CA ASN A 306 -4.94 4.88 -8.07
C ASN A 306 -5.72 5.54 -6.92
N ASP A 307 -5.01 5.94 -5.86
CA ASP A 307 -5.54 6.60 -4.67
C ASP A 307 -4.42 7.32 -3.90
N VAL A 308 -4.69 7.82 -2.70
CA VAL A 308 -3.64 8.16 -1.74
C VAL A 308 -2.98 6.88 -1.21
N GLY A 309 -1.65 6.86 -1.05
CA GLY A 309 -0.95 5.69 -0.52
C GLY A 309 -1.15 5.47 0.98
N TYR A 310 -1.56 6.51 1.69
CA TYR A 310 -1.91 6.51 3.10
C TYR A 310 -2.85 7.67 3.41
N GLY A 311 -3.48 7.65 4.59
CA GLY A 311 -4.38 8.74 4.99
C GLY A 311 -3.64 10.07 5.10
N SER A 312 -3.90 11.00 4.18
CA SER A 312 -3.30 12.34 4.15
C SER A 312 -3.41 13.05 5.51
N ILE A 313 -2.34 13.66 5.97
CA ILE A 313 -2.31 14.46 7.19
C ILE A 313 -2.27 15.93 6.80
N ILE A 314 -3.33 16.66 7.13
CA ILE A 314 -3.43 18.11 6.92
C ILE A 314 -3.58 18.78 8.28
N ALA A 315 -2.47 19.22 8.86
CA ALA A 315 -2.41 19.62 10.26
C ALA A 315 -2.01 21.10 10.42
N SER A 316 -2.98 21.94 10.81
CA SER A 316 -2.74 23.36 11.09
C SER A 316 -2.42 23.62 12.56
N GLY A 317 -1.44 24.49 12.80
CA GLY A 317 -1.10 25.01 14.13
C GLY A 317 -0.89 23.88 15.13
N LYS A 318 -1.68 23.89 16.21
CA LYS A 318 -1.60 22.90 17.30
C LYS A 318 -1.85 21.44 16.90
N HIS A 319 -2.34 21.17 15.70
CA HIS A 319 -2.47 19.81 15.18
C HIS A 319 -1.16 19.28 14.60
N ALA A 320 -0.25 20.15 14.11
CA ALA A 320 1.03 19.73 13.52
C ALA A 320 1.93 18.91 14.49
N PRO A 321 1.92 19.13 15.82
CA PRO A 321 2.57 18.25 16.80
C PRO A 321 1.88 16.89 17.09
N ILE A 322 0.91 16.48 16.28
CA ILE A 322 0.22 15.17 16.36
C ILE A 322 0.59 14.38 15.11
N LEU A 323 1.46 13.37 15.26
CA LEU A 323 2.14 12.73 14.13
C LEU A 323 1.19 12.17 13.07
N HIS A 324 0.12 11.47 13.48
CA HIS A 324 -0.90 10.90 12.57
C HIS A 324 -2.25 11.62 12.71
N TRP A 325 -2.27 12.95 12.51
CA TRP A 325 -3.50 13.73 12.49
C TRP A 325 -4.32 13.50 11.20
N MET A 326 -4.86 12.30 11.02
CA MET A 326 -5.66 11.94 9.82
C MET A 326 -7.14 12.35 9.92
N ARG A 327 -7.57 12.91 11.07
CA ARG A 327 -8.97 13.34 11.24
C ARG A 327 -9.28 14.58 10.42
N ASN A 328 -8.28 15.45 10.23
CA ASN A 328 -8.33 16.65 9.40
C ASN A 328 -9.56 17.54 9.68
N ASP A 329 -10.04 17.59 10.93
CA ASP A 329 -11.29 18.28 11.27
C ASP A 329 -11.10 19.72 11.77
N GLY A 330 -9.86 20.19 11.81
CA GLY A 330 -9.47 21.52 12.23
C GLY A 330 -9.72 22.61 11.19
N THR A 331 -9.43 23.84 11.63
CA THR A 331 -9.47 25.04 10.79
C THR A 331 -8.06 25.55 10.59
N VAL A 332 -7.68 25.75 9.33
CA VAL A 332 -6.43 26.38 8.92
C VAL A 332 -6.50 27.88 9.20
N GLN A 333 -5.65 28.40 10.08
CA GLN A 333 -5.69 29.81 10.52
C GLN A 333 -4.50 30.61 10.03
N LYS A 334 -4.72 31.88 9.71
CA LYS A 334 -3.63 32.80 9.34
C LYS A 334 -2.64 32.92 10.49
N GLY A 335 -1.35 32.76 10.18
CA GLY A 335 -0.26 32.82 11.15
C GLY A 335 0.18 31.47 11.71
N ASP A 336 -0.60 30.40 11.50
CA ASP A 336 -0.20 29.04 11.82
C ASP A 336 0.89 28.53 10.86
N LEU A 337 1.53 27.42 11.24
CA LEU A 337 2.14 26.49 10.27
C LEU A 337 1.11 25.43 9.86
N LEU A 338 1.14 25.04 8.60
CA LEU A 338 0.36 23.95 8.03
C LEU A 338 1.31 22.84 7.60
N LEU A 339 1.32 21.74 8.35
CA LEU A 339 2.05 20.53 8.01
C LEU A 339 1.15 19.66 7.13
N ILE A 340 1.65 19.31 5.95
CA ILE A 340 0.98 18.43 5.00
C ILE A 340 1.89 17.27 4.72
N ASP A 341 1.43 16.07 5.06
CA ASP A 341 2.09 14.81 4.77
C ASP A 341 1.11 13.96 3.95
N ALA A 342 1.45 13.75 2.69
CA ALA A 342 0.60 13.09 1.73
C ALA A 342 1.39 12.55 0.52
N GLY A 343 0.95 11.40 0.03
CA GLY A 343 1.53 10.73 -1.13
C GLY A 343 0.46 10.12 -2.03
N VAL A 344 0.66 10.21 -3.34
CA VAL A 344 -0.17 9.53 -4.34
C VAL A 344 0.38 8.13 -4.59
N GLU A 345 -0.49 7.14 -4.57
CA GLU A 345 -0.26 5.78 -5.06
C GLU A 345 -0.67 5.72 -6.53
N VAL A 346 0.23 5.32 -7.43
CA VAL A 346 -0.09 5.16 -8.86
C VAL A 346 -0.75 3.79 -9.14
N ASN A 347 -1.27 3.57 -10.35
CA ASN A 347 -1.97 2.33 -10.72
C ASN A 347 -1.13 1.05 -10.58
N SER A 348 0.19 1.18 -10.55
CA SER A 348 1.12 0.08 -10.25
C SER A 348 1.33 -0.17 -8.74
N LEU A 349 0.60 0.55 -7.89
CA LEU A 349 0.63 0.60 -6.42
C LEU A 349 1.88 1.20 -5.78
N TYR A 350 2.83 1.71 -6.55
CA TYR A 350 3.95 2.44 -5.95
C TYR A 350 3.46 3.79 -5.42
N THR A 351 3.87 4.14 -4.20
CA THR A 351 3.46 5.38 -3.54
C THR A 351 4.65 6.26 -3.19
N ALA A 352 4.47 7.57 -3.30
CA ALA A 352 5.38 8.55 -2.73
C ALA A 352 5.06 8.77 -1.24
N ASP A 353 5.98 9.36 -0.50
CA ASP A 353 5.77 9.81 0.89
C ASP A 353 6.48 11.15 1.11
N ILE A 354 5.69 12.23 1.21
CA ILE A 354 6.24 13.59 1.15
C ILE A 354 5.54 14.46 2.16
N THR A 355 6.33 14.97 3.12
CA THR A 355 5.91 16.00 4.04
C THR A 355 6.49 17.37 3.70
N ARG A 356 5.64 18.40 3.69
CA ARG A 356 6.03 19.81 3.66
C ARG A 356 5.27 20.60 4.73
N THR A 357 5.96 21.57 5.34
CA THR A 357 5.35 22.49 6.29
C THR A 357 5.35 23.92 5.74
N PHE A 358 4.19 24.56 5.73
CA PHE A 358 3.96 25.86 5.08
C PHE A 358 3.52 26.94 6.10
N PRO A 359 3.98 28.19 5.98
CA PRO A 359 3.47 29.29 6.79
C PRO A 359 2.15 29.82 6.22
N VAL A 360 1.06 29.75 6.98
CA VAL A 360 -0.31 30.11 6.55
C VAL A 360 -0.48 31.64 6.42
N GLY A 361 0.14 32.21 5.39
CA GLY A 361 0.28 33.64 5.20
C GLY A 361 1.36 33.98 4.19
N GLY A 362 2.08 32.96 3.69
CA GLY A 362 3.04 33.05 2.61
C GLY A 362 4.47 33.33 3.06
N THR A 363 4.70 33.68 4.35
CA THR A 363 6.05 33.96 4.88
C THR A 363 6.22 33.41 6.29
N PHE A 364 7.39 32.83 6.57
CA PHE A 364 7.71 32.31 7.89
C PHE A 364 8.00 33.45 8.86
N SER A 365 7.43 33.38 10.06
CA SER A 365 7.88 34.24 11.17
C SER A 365 9.32 33.89 11.57
N PRO A 366 10.06 34.77 12.28
CA PRO A 366 11.43 34.47 12.70
C PRO A 366 11.54 33.17 13.50
N LEU A 367 10.58 32.86 14.38
CA LEU A 367 10.57 31.62 15.15
C LEU A 367 10.26 30.40 14.26
N GLN A 368 9.26 30.50 13.40
CA GLN A 368 8.90 29.44 12.46
C GLN A 368 10.07 29.12 11.52
N LYS A 369 10.72 30.15 10.96
CA LYS A 369 11.91 30.02 10.11
C LYS A 369 13.04 29.32 10.85
N ARG A 370 13.30 29.69 12.10
CA ARG A 370 14.35 29.06 12.94
C ARG A 370 14.10 27.56 13.16
N ILE A 371 12.86 27.18 13.48
CA ILE A 371 12.49 25.77 13.67
C ILE A 371 12.58 25.01 12.35
N TYR A 372 12.04 25.58 11.28
CA TYR A 372 12.05 24.99 9.94
C TYR A 372 13.46 24.75 9.40
N GLN A 373 14.35 25.74 9.52
CA GLN A 373 15.75 25.61 9.11
C GLN A 373 16.51 24.54 9.92
N THR A 374 16.14 24.34 11.18
CA THR A 374 16.71 23.27 12.01
C THR A 374 16.34 21.89 11.46
N VAL A 375 15.06 21.71 11.12
CA VAL A 375 14.57 20.46 10.52
C VAL A 375 15.21 20.22 9.15
N LEU A 376 15.35 21.25 8.30
CA LEU A 376 16.09 21.15 7.04
C LEU A 376 17.56 20.75 7.23
N LYS A 377 18.25 21.36 8.21
CA LYS A 377 19.64 21.02 8.53
C LYS A 377 19.74 19.54 8.97
N ALA A 378 18.80 19.07 9.77
CA ALA A 378 18.76 17.68 10.20
C ALA A 378 18.51 16.74 9.02
N GLN A 379 17.61 17.10 8.09
CA GLN A 379 17.32 16.32 6.89
C GLN A 379 18.55 16.18 6.01
N GLN A 380 19.25 17.29 5.80
CA GLN A 380 20.49 17.33 5.03
C GLN A 380 21.59 16.48 5.68
N ALA A 381 21.72 16.51 7.01
CA ALA A 381 22.67 15.65 7.72
C ALA A 381 22.34 14.15 7.57
N GLY A 382 21.05 13.78 7.62
CA GLY A 382 20.60 12.42 7.33
C GLY A 382 20.94 11.99 5.89
N PHE A 383 20.70 12.87 4.92
CA PHE A 383 21.03 12.61 3.52
C PHE A 383 22.53 12.45 3.28
N GLU A 384 23.37 13.27 3.92
CA GLU A 384 24.82 13.15 3.83
C GLU A 384 25.36 11.89 4.51
N ALA A 385 24.67 11.39 5.54
CA ALA A 385 25.01 10.14 6.21
C ALA A 385 24.58 8.91 5.40
N ALA A 386 23.50 9.02 4.63
CA ALA A 386 23.06 7.96 3.71
C ALA A 386 24.12 7.76 2.61
N LYS A 387 24.88 6.68 2.68
CA LYS A 387 25.89 6.30 1.66
C LYS A 387 25.84 4.80 1.43
N PRO A 388 26.34 4.30 0.27
CA PRO A 388 26.53 2.87 0.09
C PRO A 388 27.36 2.30 1.24
N GLY A 389 26.85 1.28 1.91
CA GLY A 389 27.47 0.66 3.08
C GLY A 389 27.15 1.30 4.44
N ALA A 390 26.51 2.46 4.49
CA ALA A 390 25.98 3.01 5.74
C ALA A 390 24.72 2.24 6.18
N THR A 391 24.28 2.39 7.41
CA THR A 391 23.05 1.79 7.95
C THR A 391 21.94 2.82 8.13
N TYR A 392 20.69 2.39 8.26
CA TYR A 392 19.59 3.27 8.65
C TYR A 392 19.83 3.95 10.00
N SER A 393 20.54 3.27 10.91
CA SER A 393 20.94 3.83 12.20
C SER A 393 21.90 5.02 12.03
N ASP A 394 22.78 5.01 11.02
CA ASP A 394 23.69 6.13 10.75
C ASP A 394 22.92 7.40 10.33
N ILE A 395 21.88 7.25 9.50
CA ILE A 395 20.96 8.34 9.13
C ILE A 395 20.27 8.88 10.38
N HIS A 396 19.70 7.99 11.19
CA HIS A 396 19.00 8.38 12.41
C HIS A 396 19.91 9.13 13.38
N HIS A 397 21.13 8.63 13.62
CA HIS A 397 22.09 9.28 14.52
C HIS A 397 22.54 10.65 14.01
N ALA A 398 22.75 10.82 12.70
CA ALA A 398 23.10 12.10 12.11
C ALA A 398 21.98 13.13 12.31
N VAL A 399 20.73 12.73 12.08
CA VAL A 399 19.54 13.57 12.34
C VAL A 399 19.44 13.92 13.82
N MET A 400 19.47 12.92 14.71
CA MET A 400 19.30 13.13 16.15
C MET A 400 20.35 14.06 16.73
N ARG A 401 21.61 13.97 16.26
CA ARG A 401 22.68 14.87 16.71
C ARG A 401 22.37 16.33 16.41
N VAL A 402 21.94 16.65 15.18
CA VAL A 402 21.56 18.03 14.81
C VAL A 402 20.42 18.54 15.68
N LEU A 403 19.39 17.72 15.91
CA LEU A 403 18.24 18.11 16.74
C LEU A 403 18.66 18.32 18.20
N ALA A 404 19.45 17.41 18.77
CA ALA A 404 19.91 17.47 20.16
C ALA A 404 20.82 18.70 20.41
N GLU A 405 21.78 18.97 19.52
CA GLU A 405 22.63 20.16 19.58
C GLU A 405 21.78 21.44 19.55
N THR A 406 20.85 21.52 18.59
CA THR A 406 20.02 22.71 18.44
C THR A 406 19.07 22.93 19.63
N LEU A 407 18.43 21.87 20.12
CA LEU A 407 17.57 21.94 21.31
C LEU A 407 18.35 22.32 22.57
N HIS A 408 19.62 21.91 22.68
CA HIS A 408 20.50 22.30 23.77
C HIS A 408 20.89 23.78 23.67
N GLU A 409 21.27 24.25 22.49
CA GLU A 409 21.56 25.67 22.22
C GLU A 409 20.37 26.59 22.53
N TRP A 410 19.14 26.11 22.31
CA TRP A 410 17.92 26.86 22.64
C TRP A 410 17.59 26.83 24.14
N GLY A 411 18.34 26.04 24.92
CA GLY A 411 18.08 25.81 26.33
C GLY A 411 16.81 25.00 26.60
N ILE A 412 16.24 24.34 25.58
CA ILE A 412 15.09 23.43 25.72
C ILE A 412 15.56 22.09 26.31
N LEU A 413 16.63 21.53 25.75
CA LEU A 413 17.27 20.33 26.27
C LEU A 413 18.22 20.70 27.42
N LYS A 414 17.85 20.34 28.65
CA LYS A 414 18.57 20.74 29.88
C LYS A 414 19.82 19.93 30.20
N VAL A 415 19.90 18.71 29.66
CA VAL A 415 21.07 17.83 29.79
C VAL A 415 22.09 18.14 28.70
N SER A 416 23.31 17.60 28.83
CA SER A 416 24.30 17.71 27.75
C SER A 416 23.86 16.97 26.49
N VAL A 417 24.39 17.37 25.33
CA VAL A 417 24.11 16.70 24.04
C VAL A 417 24.49 15.22 24.13
N GLU A 418 25.66 14.89 24.67
CA GLU A 418 26.14 13.51 24.77
C GLU A 418 25.32 12.66 25.75
N GLU A 419 24.87 13.24 26.87
CA GLU A 419 23.92 12.56 27.75
C GLU A 419 22.61 12.26 27.01
N SER A 420 22.08 13.23 26.26
CA SER A 420 20.84 13.08 25.49
C SER A 420 20.94 12.05 24.38
N LEU A 421 22.09 11.93 23.71
CA LEU A 421 22.30 10.97 22.63
C LEU A 421 22.67 9.57 23.16
N SER A 422 23.02 9.44 24.45
CA SER A 422 23.32 8.13 25.05
C SER A 422 22.10 7.20 25.05
N PRO A 423 22.28 5.86 25.01
CA PRO A 423 21.18 4.91 25.10
C PRO A 423 20.29 5.08 26.35
N GLN A 424 20.86 5.60 27.44
CA GLN A 424 20.15 5.81 28.70
C GLN A 424 19.42 7.16 28.78
N GLY A 425 19.88 8.18 28.04
CA GLY A 425 19.32 9.52 28.11
C GLY A 425 18.11 9.72 27.20
N GLN A 426 18.35 9.73 25.89
CA GLN A 426 17.34 9.86 24.83
C GLN A 426 16.34 11.04 25.01
N GLN A 427 16.65 12.06 25.83
CA GLN A 427 15.67 13.08 26.23
C GLN A 427 15.21 13.97 25.06
N HIS A 428 16.07 14.16 24.04
CA HIS A 428 15.72 14.87 22.80
C HIS A 428 14.49 14.25 22.09
N ARG A 429 14.26 12.94 22.26
CA ARG A 429 13.13 12.23 21.63
C ARG A 429 11.75 12.69 22.11
N ARG A 430 11.67 13.47 23.20
CA ARG A 430 10.42 14.14 23.60
C ARG A 430 9.84 15.01 22.48
N TRP A 431 10.70 15.63 21.68
CA TRP A 431 10.32 16.56 20.61
C TRP A 431 10.54 15.99 19.20
N HIS A 432 11.10 14.78 19.10
CA HIS A 432 11.19 13.98 17.88
C HIS A 432 11.15 12.48 18.23
N ALA A 433 9.97 11.87 18.20
CA ALA A 433 9.77 10.51 18.70
C ALA A 433 9.82 9.41 17.61
N CYS A 434 9.72 9.80 16.33
CA CYS A 434 9.64 8.87 15.20
C CYS A 434 11.02 8.43 14.70
N GLY A 435 11.02 7.43 13.81
CA GLY A 435 12.16 7.16 12.96
C GLY A 435 12.44 8.34 12.02
N CYS A 436 13.58 8.31 11.34
CA CYS A 436 13.94 9.37 10.38
C CYS A 436 14.01 8.88 8.94
N ALA A 437 13.78 7.58 8.73
CA ALA A 437 13.85 6.92 7.44
C ALA A 437 13.19 5.54 7.53
N HIS A 438 12.46 5.16 6.49
CA HIS A 438 11.95 3.81 6.25
C HIS A 438 11.99 3.48 4.75
N HIS A 439 11.99 2.20 4.39
CA HIS A 439 11.79 1.79 3.00
C HIS A 439 10.46 2.27 2.46
N LEU A 440 10.46 2.54 1.17
CA LEU A 440 9.29 3.03 0.43
C LEU A 440 9.22 2.32 -0.93
N GLY A 441 8.01 1.99 -1.36
CA GLY A 441 7.77 1.28 -2.62
C GLY A 441 6.28 1.05 -2.85
N LEU A 442 5.89 -0.23 -2.96
CA LEU A 442 4.49 -0.61 -3.09
C LEU A 442 3.67 -0.30 -1.81
N ASP A 443 4.30 -0.35 -0.64
CA ASP A 443 3.72 0.12 0.61
C ASP A 443 4.45 1.39 1.09
N VAL A 444 3.75 2.27 1.82
CA VAL A 444 4.37 3.47 2.42
C VAL A 444 5.49 3.10 3.38
N HIS A 445 5.21 2.18 4.30
CA HIS A 445 6.20 1.52 5.14
C HIS A 445 6.54 0.16 4.51
N ASP A 446 7.35 0.21 3.45
CA ASP A 446 7.71 -0.97 2.67
C ASP A 446 8.60 -1.94 3.45
N CYS A 447 8.61 -3.20 3.03
CA CYS A 447 9.44 -4.26 3.61
C CYS A 447 9.18 -4.48 5.13
N ALA A 448 7.94 -4.29 5.61
CA ALA A 448 7.59 -4.31 7.04
C ALA A 448 7.99 -5.62 7.77
N GLU A 449 7.90 -6.76 7.08
CA GLU A 449 8.27 -8.08 7.63
C GLU A 449 9.75 -8.44 7.41
N ALA A 450 10.57 -7.50 6.93
CA ALA A 450 12.00 -7.75 6.76
C ALA A 450 12.69 -7.87 8.13
N ARG A 451 13.64 -8.80 8.22
CA ARG A 451 14.40 -9.03 9.45
C ARG A 451 15.28 -7.83 9.79
N TYR A 452 15.61 -7.66 11.07
CA TYR A 452 16.50 -6.60 11.53
C TYR A 452 17.85 -6.63 10.80
N GLU A 453 18.45 -7.81 10.62
CA GLU A 453 19.74 -8.01 9.96
C GLU A 453 19.71 -7.72 8.45
N SER A 454 18.51 -7.74 7.85
CA SER A 454 18.28 -7.42 6.44
C SER A 454 17.82 -5.97 6.23
N TYR A 455 17.43 -5.28 7.31
CA TYR A 455 16.87 -3.93 7.25
C TYR A 455 17.70 -2.95 8.09
N GLN A 456 17.33 -2.69 9.34
CA GLN A 456 17.98 -1.69 10.20
C GLN A 456 19.46 -1.96 10.47
N GLY A 457 19.85 -3.24 10.56
CA GLY A 457 21.22 -3.71 10.74
C GLY A 457 21.97 -3.99 9.44
N ALA A 458 21.32 -3.85 8.28
CA ALA A 458 21.93 -4.09 6.98
C ALA A 458 22.58 -2.82 6.41
N PRO A 459 23.61 -2.96 5.55
CA PRO A 459 24.11 -1.85 4.76
C PRO A 459 23.07 -1.42 3.71
N ILE A 460 22.92 -0.11 3.57
CA ILE A 460 22.20 0.53 2.48
C ILE A 460 22.97 0.26 1.18
N THR A 461 22.27 -0.24 0.15
CA THR A 461 22.85 -0.59 -1.15
C THR A 461 22.13 0.10 -2.31
N PRO A 462 22.77 0.24 -3.47
CA PRO A 462 22.14 0.82 -4.66
C PRO A 462 20.83 0.11 -5.03
N GLY A 463 19.82 0.89 -5.44
CA GLY A 463 18.47 0.42 -5.77
C GLY A 463 17.48 0.50 -4.61
N MET A 464 17.93 0.70 -3.36
CA MET A 464 17.02 0.98 -2.25
C MET A 464 16.36 2.35 -2.41
N ILE A 465 15.04 2.41 -2.16
CA ILE A 465 14.30 3.66 -2.00
C ILE A 465 13.78 3.77 -0.56
N PHE A 466 13.92 4.95 0.03
CA PHE A 466 13.52 5.24 1.40
C PHE A 466 13.27 6.74 1.64
N THR A 467 12.56 7.06 2.71
CA THR A 467 12.30 8.44 3.15
C THR A 467 13.45 9.00 3.99
N ILE A 468 13.57 10.34 4.05
CA ILE A 468 14.31 11.04 5.11
C ILE A 468 13.42 12.15 5.68
N GLU A 469 12.91 11.95 6.90
CA GLU A 469 11.74 12.67 7.44
C GLU A 469 11.91 13.24 8.87
N PRO A 470 12.97 14.01 9.15
CA PRO A 470 13.11 14.65 10.46
C PRO A 470 11.97 15.64 10.75
N GLY A 471 11.73 15.86 12.04
CA GLY A 471 10.76 16.85 12.49
C GLY A 471 10.99 17.33 13.93
N LEU A 472 10.33 18.43 14.29
CA LEU A 472 10.26 18.92 15.67
C LEU A 472 8.81 19.20 16.02
N TYR A 473 8.37 18.66 17.15
CA TYR A 473 6.97 18.66 17.56
C TYR A 473 6.83 19.18 18.99
N PHE A 474 6.32 20.39 19.14
CA PHE A 474 6.11 21.05 20.43
C PHE A 474 4.62 21.09 20.75
N LYS A 475 4.14 20.14 21.56
CA LYS A 475 2.72 20.09 21.94
C LYS A 475 2.30 21.36 22.68
N GLU A 476 1.05 21.78 22.48
CA GLU A 476 0.48 22.99 23.07
C GLU A 476 0.58 23.01 24.61
N ASN A 477 0.47 21.83 25.23
CA ASN A 477 0.53 21.65 26.68
C ASN A 477 1.93 21.26 27.21
N ASP A 478 2.99 21.34 26.41
CA ASP A 478 4.34 21.03 26.87
C ASP A 478 4.93 22.20 27.67
N LEU A 479 4.92 22.05 29.00
CA LEU A 479 5.48 23.06 29.92
C LEU A 479 7.01 23.05 29.98
N LEU A 480 7.69 22.06 29.37
CA LEU A 480 9.16 22.04 29.28
C LEU A 480 9.70 22.95 28.18
N VAL A 481 8.84 23.45 27.29
CA VAL A 481 9.24 24.40 26.23
C VAL A 481 8.70 25.81 26.51
N PRO A 482 9.41 26.85 26.04
CA PRO A 482 8.94 28.22 26.17
C PRO A 482 7.56 28.42 25.52
N PRO A 483 6.69 29.29 26.06
CA PRO A 483 5.33 29.49 25.57
C PRO A 483 5.22 29.73 24.06
N GLU A 484 6.17 30.45 23.48
CA GLU A 484 6.20 30.80 22.06
C GLU A 484 6.45 29.61 21.12
N PHE A 485 7.02 28.50 21.60
CA PHE A 485 7.22 27.27 20.80
C PHE A 485 5.99 26.36 20.79
N ARG A 486 5.06 26.54 21.75
CA ARG A 486 3.97 25.59 21.99
C ARG A 486 2.98 25.60 20.84
N GLY A 487 2.56 24.40 20.42
CA GLY A 487 1.66 24.20 19.30
C GLY A 487 2.34 24.26 17.93
N ILE A 488 3.67 24.30 17.86
CA ILE A 488 4.41 24.30 16.59
C ILE A 488 4.90 22.88 16.28
N GLY A 489 4.54 22.38 15.10
CA GLY A 489 5.08 21.15 14.52
C GLY A 489 5.67 21.44 13.15
N VAL A 490 6.83 20.87 12.86
CA VAL A 490 7.48 20.93 11.54
C VAL A 490 8.02 19.55 11.20
N ARG A 491 7.73 19.06 10.01
CA ARG A 491 8.41 17.94 9.36
C ARG A 491 8.72 18.32 7.92
N VAL A 492 9.86 17.85 7.42
CA VAL A 492 10.26 17.94 6.02
C VAL A 492 10.78 16.58 5.61
N GLU A 493 10.19 16.03 4.56
CA GLU A 493 10.41 14.65 4.16
C GLU A 493 10.56 14.51 2.66
N ASP A 494 11.48 13.67 2.23
CA ASP A 494 11.76 13.43 0.82
C ASP A 494 12.08 11.97 0.57
N ASP A 495 11.70 11.52 -0.61
CA ASP A 495 12.03 10.21 -1.15
C ASP A 495 13.46 10.22 -1.72
N VAL A 496 14.24 9.20 -1.34
CA VAL A 496 15.64 9.05 -1.71
C VAL A 496 15.85 7.73 -2.42
N LEU A 497 16.49 7.77 -3.59
CA LEU A 497 17.04 6.59 -4.25
C LEU A 497 18.52 6.49 -3.92
N MET A 498 18.96 5.35 -3.37
CA MET A 498 20.38 5.05 -3.27
C MET A 498 20.91 4.60 -4.63
N THR A 499 21.99 5.24 -5.08
CA THR A 499 22.73 4.86 -6.31
C THR A 499 24.13 4.38 -5.95
N GLU A 500 24.86 3.85 -6.94
CA GLU A 500 26.29 3.52 -6.78
C GLU A 500 27.16 4.72 -6.38
N HIS A 501 26.70 5.94 -6.67
CA HIS A 501 27.42 7.19 -6.41
C HIS A 501 26.92 7.93 -5.16
N GLY A 502 25.98 7.34 -4.42
CA GLY A 502 25.37 7.97 -3.25
C GLY A 502 23.87 8.19 -3.41
N PRO A 503 23.25 8.87 -2.42
CA PRO A 503 21.83 9.10 -2.39
C PRO A 503 21.44 10.17 -3.42
N GLN A 504 20.26 10.02 -4.00
CA GLN A 504 19.64 10.99 -4.90
C GLN A 504 18.25 11.33 -4.39
N TRP A 505 17.96 12.62 -4.21
CA TRP A 505 16.61 13.10 -3.99
C TRP A 505 15.73 12.78 -5.22
N LEU A 506 14.75 11.88 -5.06
CA LEU A 506 13.75 11.64 -6.10
C LEU A 506 12.73 12.78 -6.16
N SER A 507 12.39 13.35 -5.00
CA SER A 507 11.45 14.47 -4.81
C SER A 507 12.10 15.85 -4.87
N ALA A 508 13.31 15.97 -5.46
CA ALA A 508 14.04 17.25 -5.58
C ALA A 508 13.24 18.38 -6.27
N GLY A 509 12.25 18.02 -7.09
CA GLY A 509 11.36 18.96 -7.78
C GLY A 509 10.27 19.59 -6.90
N ILE A 510 10.17 19.20 -5.62
CA ILE A 510 9.19 19.74 -4.67
C ILE A 510 9.91 20.70 -3.70
N PRO A 511 9.65 22.01 -3.78
CA PRO A 511 10.29 23.04 -2.97
C PRO A 511 10.36 22.72 -1.48
N LYS A 512 11.52 22.95 -0.86
CA LYS A 512 11.70 22.72 0.58
C LYS A 512 12.59 23.73 1.29
N THR A 513 13.40 24.52 0.60
CA THR A 513 14.07 25.63 1.30
C THR A 513 13.06 26.70 1.68
N VAL A 514 13.37 27.52 2.67
CA VAL A 514 12.47 28.59 3.14
C VAL A 514 12.08 29.49 1.96
N GLU A 515 13.07 29.93 1.20
CA GLU A 515 12.90 30.85 0.08
C GLU A 515 12.09 30.23 -1.06
N GLU A 516 12.32 28.94 -1.38
CA GLU A 516 11.55 28.25 -2.40
C GLU A 516 10.11 27.99 -1.97
N VAL A 517 9.87 27.65 -0.71
CA VAL A 517 8.51 27.42 -0.17
C VAL A 517 7.70 28.71 -0.20
N GLU A 518 8.27 29.83 0.26
CA GLU A 518 7.60 31.15 0.19
C GLU A 518 7.29 31.55 -1.27
N ALA A 519 8.26 31.36 -2.18
CA ALA A 519 8.07 31.64 -3.60
C ALA A 519 7.01 30.73 -4.25
N TRP A 520 6.99 29.45 -3.89
CA TRP A 520 6.03 28.47 -4.38
C TRP A 520 4.61 28.83 -3.94
N MET A 521 4.42 29.13 -2.66
CA MET A 521 3.14 29.59 -2.13
C MET A 521 2.66 30.86 -2.83
N ALA A 522 3.54 31.85 -3.02
CA ALA A 522 3.21 33.09 -3.70
C ALA A 522 2.79 32.85 -5.17
N GLN A 523 3.52 31.98 -5.89
CA GLN A 523 3.20 31.60 -7.26
C GLN A 523 1.82 30.93 -7.34
N ARG A 524 1.54 29.95 -6.47
CA ARG A 524 0.26 29.20 -6.48
C ARG A 524 -0.92 30.08 -6.06
N ALA A 525 -0.74 30.92 -5.05
CA ALA A 525 -1.78 31.86 -4.62
C ALA A 525 -2.16 32.85 -5.74
N ALA A 526 -1.20 33.27 -6.58
CA ALA A 526 -1.45 34.16 -7.70
C ALA A 526 -2.20 33.50 -8.87
N LEU A 527 -2.31 32.17 -8.91
CA LEU A 527 -3.12 31.41 -9.87
C LEU A 527 -4.55 31.16 -9.35
N ALA A 528 -4.80 31.43 -8.07
CA ALA A 528 -6.10 31.23 -7.44
C ALA A 528 -7.08 32.39 -7.67
N ASP A 529 -6.62 33.48 -8.29
CA ASP A 529 -7.37 34.71 -8.54
C ASP A 529 -8.30 34.52 -9.76
N PRO A 530 -9.63 34.44 -9.57
CA PRO A 530 -10.58 34.23 -10.65
C PRO A 530 -10.70 35.44 -11.60
N ASP A 531 -10.14 36.60 -11.23
CA ASP A 531 -10.18 37.82 -12.05
C ASP A 531 -8.92 37.98 -12.93
N ARG A 532 -8.08 36.94 -13.02
CA ARG A 532 -6.81 36.94 -13.76
C ARG A 532 -6.91 36.19 -15.09
N ASP A 533 -7.86 36.61 -15.94
CA ASP A 533 -7.90 36.34 -17.38
C ASP A 533 -8.19 37.63 -18.17
#